data_AF-A0A318I1A9-F1
#
_entry.id   AF-A0A318I1A9-F1
#
_cell.length_a   1.000
_cell.length_b   1.000
_cell.length_c   1.000
_cell.angle_alpha   90.00
_cell.angle_beta   90.00
_cell.angle_gamma   90.00
#
_symmetry.space_group_name_H-M   'P 1'
#
loop_
_entity.id
_entity.type
_entity.pdbx_description
1 polymer ?
#
loop_
_entity_poly.entity_id
_entity_poly.type
_entity_poly.pdbx_seq_one_letter_code
_entity_poly.pdbx_strand_id
1 'polypeptide(L)' 'MNKKHHTIYFDENNNLIHTTPKEWARANRDCFRKYNFLNNENTPVTETINRYLIENRGFNRIESDTRVICIKF' A
#
# COMPACT_ATOMS: atom_id res chain seq x y z
N MET A 1 4.50 1.04 -19.52
CA MET A 1 3.40 0.12 -19.23
C MET A 1 2.97 0.34 -17.78
N ASN A 2 1.67 0.48 -17.48
CA ASN A 2 1.23 0.68 -16.09
C ASN A 2 1.41 -0.62 -15.30
N LYS A 3 2.34 -0.64 -14.34
CA LYS A 3 2.56 -1.80 -13.46
C LYS A 3 1.36 -1.98 -12.54
N LYS A 4 0.98 -3.22 -12.27
CA LYS A 4 -0.02 -3.53 -11.24
C LYS A 4 0.65 -3.51 -9.87
N HIS A 5 0.06 -2.78 -8.92
CA HIS A 5 0.61 -2.67 -7.57
C HIS A 5 -0.21 -3.49 -6.58
N HIS A 6 0.49 -4.22 -5.71
CA HIS A 6 -0.09 -5.08 -4.69
C HIS A 6 0.54 -4.81 -3.33
N THR A 7 -0.25 -4.98 -2.28
CA THR A 7 0.19 -4.95 -0.89
C THR A 7 -0.23 -6.27 -0.24
N ILE A 8 0.73 -7.00 0.34
CA ILE A 8 0.54 -8.33 0.93
C ILE A 8 1.11 -8.34 2.34
N TYR A 9 0.35 -8.79 3.33
CA TYR A 9 0.79 -8.86 4.73
C TYR A 9 -0.06 -9.83 5.54
N PHE A 10 0.40 -10.20 6.73
CA PHE A 10 -0.41 -10.91 7.72
C PHE A 10 -1.05 -9.93 8.71
N ASP A 11 -2.32 -10.14 9.04
CA ASP A 11 -2.97 -9.42 10.15
C ASP A 11 -2.57 -10.00 11.52
N GLU A 12 -3.10 -9.42 12.58
CA GLU A 12 -2.81 -9.84 13.97
C GLU A 12 -3.28 -11.28 14.29
N ASN A 13 -4.18 -11.84 13.47
CA ASN A 13 -4.69 -13.20 13.60
C ASN A 13 -3.99 -14.19 12.64
N ASN A 14 -2.88 -13.78 12.02
CA ASN A 14 -2.14 -14.54 11.00
C ASN A 14 -2.96 -14.85 9.73
N ASN A 15 -3.98 -14.06 9.39
CA ASN A 15 -4.65 -14.18 8.10
C ASN A 15 -3.83 -13.45 7.03
N LEU A 16 -3.66 -14.10 5.87
CA LEU A 16 -3.02 -13.49 4.71
C LEU A 16 -3.96 -12.44 4.09
N ILE A 17 -3.55 -11.19 4.12
CA ILE A 17 -4.25 -10.07 3.50
C ILE A 17 -3.58 -9.71 2.17
N HIS A 18 -4.38 -9.67 1.11
CA HIS A 18 -3.99 -9.17 -0.21
C HIS A 18 -4.89 -8.00 -0.61
N THR A 19 -4.29 -6.86 -0.90
CA THR A 19 -5.02 -5.63 -1.21
C THR A 19 -4.24 -4.75 -2.18
N THR A 20 -4.87 -3.70 -2.69
CA THR A 20 -4.17 -2.62 -3.41
C THR A 20 -3.60 -1.60 -2.42
N PRO A 21 -2.56 -0.84 -2.81
CA PRO A 21 -2.03 0.22 -1.95
C PRO A 21 -3.10 1.24 -1.54
N LYS A 22 -4.01 1.61 -2.45
CA LYS A 22 -5.09 2.56 -2.17
C LYS A 22 -6.09 2.04 -1.14
N GLU A 23 -6.47 0.77 -1.21
CA GLU A 23 -7.35 0.14 -0.22
C GLU A 23 -6.67 0.04 1.14
N TRP A 24 -5.40 -0.36 1.17
CA TRP A 24 -4.60 -0.37 2.40
C TRP A 24 -4.57 1.02 3.06
N ALA A 25 -4.29 2.07 2.27
CA ALA A 25 -4.25 3.44 2.76
C ALA A 25 -5.63 3.92 3.26
N ARG A 26 -6.72 3.50 2.63
CA ARG A 26 -8.09 3.81 3.09
C ARG A 26 -8.46 3.11 4.39
N ALA A 27 -7.92 1.92 4.65
CA ALA A 27 -8.08 1.23 5.93
C ALA A 27 -7.18 1.82 7.02
N ASN A 28 -6.06 2.46 6.64
CA ASN A 28 -5.06 3.04 7.53
C ASN A 28 -4.99 4.58 7.40
N ARG A 29 -6.15 5.26 7.39
CA ARG A 29 -6.22 6.72 7.10
C ARG A 29 -5.38 7.57 8.04
N ASP A 30 -5.21 7.12 9.28
CA ASP A 30 -4.40 7.81 10.29
C ASP A 30 -2.91 7.93 9.91
N CYS A 31 -2.42 7.07 9.01
CA CYS A 31 -1.08 7.17 8.44
C CYS A 31 -0.95 8.32 7.43
N PHE A 32 -2.08 8.82 6.92
CA PHE A 32 -2.18 9.76 5.80
C PHE A 32 -3.11 10.93 6.15
N ARG A 33 -2.95 11.54 7.33
CA ARG A 33 -3.86 12.58 7.88
C ARG A 33 -4.06 13.82 6.98
N LYS A 34 -3.17 14.04 6.01
CA LYS A 34 -3.28 15.13 5.02
C LYS A 34 -4.29 14.84 3.91
N TYR A 35 -4.83 13.62 3.84
CA TYR A 35 -5.71 13.14 2.78
C TYR A 35 -7.08 12.79 3.35
N ASN A 36 -8.16 13.25 2.70
CA ASN A 36 -9.54 12.96 3.11
C ASN A 36 -10.16 11.77 2.38
N PHE A 37 -9.48 11.24 1.35
CA PHE A 37 -9.90 10.08 0.56
C PHE A 37 -11.25 10.22 -0.17
N LEU A 38 -11.80 11.44 -0.30
CA LEU A 38 -13.09 11.69 -0.96
C LEU A 38 -13.03 11.48 -2.47
N ASN A 39 -11.86 11.71 -3.08
CA ASN A 39 -11.64 11.55 -4.51
C ASN A 39 -10.18 11.17 -4.81
N ASN A 40 -9.86 10.99 -6.09
CA ASN A 40 -8.51 10.61 -6.51
C ASN A 40 -7.46 11.69 -6.23
N GLU A 41 -7.83 12.97 -6.25
CA GLU A 41 -6.92 14.10 -5.99
C GLU A 41 -6.55 14.20 -4.50
N ASN A 42 -7.49 13.86 -3.62
CA ASN A 42 -7.33 13.85 -2.18
C ASN A 42 -7.05 12.45 -1.61
N THR A 43 -6.53 11.54 -2.44
CA THR A 43 -6.01 10.22 -2.05
C THR A 43 -4.52 10.17 -2.40
N PRO A 44 -3.64 9.68 -1.52
CA PRO A 44 -2.22 9.57 -1.84
C PRO A 44 -2.02 8.68 -3.07
N VAL A 45 -1.08 9.08 -3.94
CA VAL A 45 -0.73 8.27 -5.11
C VAL A 45 -0.04 6.97 -4.68
N THR A 46 -0.14 5.95 -5.52
CA THR A 46 0.36 4.60 -5.23
C THR A 46 1.82 4.59 -4.79
N GLU A 47 2.68 5.38 -5.41
CA GLU A 47 4.11 5.42 -5.05
C GLU A 47 4.34 6.02 -3.67
N THR A 48 3.58 7.04 -3.27
CA THR A 48 3.62 7.62 -1.92
C THR A 48 3.25 6.58 -0.87
N ILE A 49 2.23 5.76 -1.16
CA ILE A 49 1.78 4.70 -0.25
C ILE A 49 2.86 3.62 -0.14
N ASN A 50 3.40 3.14 -1.26
CA ASN A 50 4.44 2.11 -1.26
C ASN A 50 5.68 2.56 -0.50
N ARG A 51 6.11 3.81 -0.73
CA ARG A 51 7.25 4.40 0.00
C ARG A 51 7.00 4.44 1.50
N TYR A 52 5.82 4.88 1.93
CA TYR A 52 5.44 4.87 3.34
C TYR A 52 5.48 3.46 3.95
N LEU A 53 4.93 2.46 3.24
CA LEU A 53 4.94 1.07 3.69
C LEU A 53 6.37 0.55 3.92
N ILE A 54 7.29 0.87 3.01
CA ILE A 54 8.70 0.44 3.08
C ILE A 54 9.42 1.17 4.23
N GLU A 55 9.37 2.50 4.23
CA GLU A 55 10.16 3.33 5.14
C GLU A 55 9.65 3.32 6.59
N ASN A 56 8.33 3.11 6.79
CA ASN A 56 7.70 3.30 8.11
C ASN A 56 7.02 2.06 8.67
N ARG A 57 6.71 1.05 7.83
CA ARG A 57 5.92 -0.13 8.26
C ARG A 57 6.68 -1.45 8.10
N GLY A 58 7.91 -1.42 7.58
CA GLY A 58 8.80 -2.57 7.43
C GLY A 58 8.40 -3.50 6.28
N PHE A 59 7.74 -2.98 5.24
CA PHE A 59 7.44 -3.76 4.04
C PHE A 59 8.66 -3.84 3.12
N ASN A 60 8.83 -4.98 2.46
CA ASN A 60 9.83 -5.19 1.41
C ASN A 60 9.20 -4.96 0.04
N ARG A 61 9.96 -4.40 -0.91
CA ARG A 61 9.55 -4.19 -2.30
C ARG A 61 10.07 -5.32 -3.18
N ILE A 62 9.16 -5.97 -3.92
CA ILE A 62 9.47 -6.92 -4.99
C ILE A 62 8.90 -6.37 -6.29
N GLU A 63 9.69 -6.32 -7.35
CA GLU A 63 9.32 -5.66 -8.59
C GLU A 63 9.70 -6.49 -9.82
N SER A 64 8.80 -6.48 -10.82
CA SER A 64 9.03 -7.02 -12.16
C SER A 64 8.61 -5.97 -13.21
N ASP A 65 8.69 -6.34 -14.49
CA ASP A 65 8.26 -5.45 -15.58
C ASP A 65 6.77 -5.11 -15.53
N THR A 66 5.95 -5.98 -14.95
CA THR A 66 4.48 -5.85 -14.95
C THR A 66 3.89 -5.60 -13.56
N ARG A 67 4.66 -5.81 -12.48
CA ARG A 67 4.13 -5.78 -11.11
C ARG A 67 5.07 -5.13 -10.12
N VAL A 68 4.50 -4.51 -9.10
CA VAL A 68 5.18 -4.07 -7.88
C VAL A 68 4.41 -4.64 -6.69
N ILE A 69 5.11 -5.30 -5.78
CA ILE A 69 4.54 -5.92 -4.58
C ILE A 69 5.25 -5.32 -3.38
N CYS A 70 4.50 -4.70 -2.47
CA CYS A 70 4.97 -4.42 -1.11
C CYS A 70 4.50 -5.56 -0.21
N ILE A 71 5.44 -6.33 0.35
CA ILE A 71 5.14 -7.50 1.18
C ILE A 71 5.75 -7.37 2.59
N LYS A 72 5.01 -7.77 3.60
CA LYS A 72 5.49 -7.95 4.98
C LYS A 72 5.18 -9.36 5.46
N PHE A 73 6.17 -10.01 6.05
CA PHE A 73 6.04 -11.32 6.69
C PHE A 73 5.71 -11.15 8.17
#